data_AF-A0A382D3S2-F1
#
_entry.id   AF-A0A382D3S2-F1
#
_cell.length_a   1.000
_cell.length_b   1.000
_cell.length_c   1.000
_cell.angle_alpha   90.00
_cell.angle_beta   90.00
_cell.angle_gamma   90.00
#
_symmetry.space_group_name_H-M   'P 1'
#
loop_
_entity.id
_entity.type
_entity.pdbx_description
1 polymer ?
#
loop_
_entity_poly.entity_id
_entity_poly.type
_entity_poly.pdbx_seq_one_letter_code
_entity_poly.pdbx_strand_id
1 'polypeptide(L)'
;MLSARVIPCLDVDAGRVVKGIRFKELRDAGDPVSVAQAYEEQGADELVFLDITASSDERNIMRDVVERTASTCFMPLTVGGGLRSVVDVRQMLLSGADKISLNTAAILDPKLVQDAAAKFGNQCIVVSIDAKAEPDGDSWRVYTHGGRRP
;
A
#
# COMPACT_ATOMS: atom_id res chain seq x y z
N MET A 1 -6.86 -10.80 23.54
CA MET A 1 -6.30 -10.66 22.18
C MET A 1 -7.36 -9.92 21.36
N LEU A 2 -7.00 -8.90 20.59
CA LEU A 2 -7.94 -8.26 19.68
C LEU A 2 -8.36 -9.26 18.58
N SER A 3 -9.55 -9.07 18.01
CA SER A 3 -10.08 -9.91 16.94
C SER A 3 -9.19 -9.90 15.69
N ALA A 4 -9.25 -10.96 14.89
CA ALA A 4 -8.67 -10.96 13.56
C ALA A 4 -9.37 -9.89 12.68
N ARG A 5 -8.63 -9.31 11.73
CA ARG A 5 -9.12 -8.26 10.82
C ARG A 5 -9.25 -8.79 9.40
N VAL A 6 -10.27 -8.34 8.69
CA VAL A 6 -10.50 -8.59 7.26
C VAL A 6 -10.20 -7.31 6.48
N ILE A 7 -9.19 -7.37 5.61
CA ILE A 7 -8.60 -6.19 4.97
C ILE A 7 -8.61 -6.37 3.44
N PRO A 8 -9.49 -5.69 2.69
CA PRO A 8 -9.37 -5.59 1.24
C PRO A 8 -8.09 -4.83 0.84
N CYS A 9 -7.40 -5.37 -0.16
CA CYS A 9 -6.24 -4.73 -0.78
C CYS A 9 -6.58 -4.41 -2.24
N LEU A 10 -6.53 -3.12 -2.57
CA LEU A 10 -6.87 -2.57 -3.87
C LEU A 10 -5.61 -2.10 -4.58
N ASP A 11 -5.25 -2.80 -5.65
CA ASP A 11 -4.21 -2.35 -6.55
C ASP A 11 -4.74 -1.16 -7.36
N VAL A 12 -4.03 -0.03 -7.34
CA VAL A 12 -4.42 1.20 -8.04
C VAL A 12 -3.38 1.50 -9.12
N ASP A 13 -3.85 1.67 -10.35
CA ASP A 13 -3.03 2.05 -11.50
C ASP A 13 -3.68 3.25 -12.18
N ALA A 14 -2.93 4.35 -12.34
CA ALA A 14 -3.41 5.59 -12.94
C ALA A 14 -4.77 6.08 -12.36
N GLY A 15 -4.96 5.94 -11.04
CA GLY A 15 -6.17 6.39 -10.33
C GLY A 15 -7.39 5.47 -10.48
N ARG A 16 -7.23 4.27 -11.04
CA ARG A 16 -8.28 3.25 -11.17
C ARG A 16 -7.93 2.02 -10.35
N VAL A 17 -8.92 1.40 -9.71
CA VAL A 17 -8.70 0.07 -9.12
C VAL A 17 -8.55 -0.92 -10.25
N VAL A 18 -7.55 -1.78 -10.17
CA VAL A 18 -7.29 -2.79 -11.17
C VAL A 18 -7.14 -4.18 -10.55
N LYS A 19 -7.40 -5.21 -11.35
CA LYS A 19 -7.11 -6.59 -10.99
C LYS A 19 -6.50 -7.35 -12.16
N GLY A 20 -5.46 -8.12 -11.90
CA GLY A 20 -4.82 -8.97 -12.90
C GLY A 20 -4.06 -10.13 -12.28
N ILE A 21 -3.42 -10.93 -13.13
CA ILE A 21 -2.59 -12.07 -12.70
C ILE A 21 -1.13 -11.64 -12.78
N ARG A 22 -0.42 -11.63 -11.64
CA ARG A 22 1.01 -11.24 -11.57
C ARG A 22 1.28 -9.86 -12.19
N PHE A 23 0.41 -8.88 -11.94
CA PHE A 23 0.47 -7.53 -12.50
C PHE A 23 0.45 -7.48 -14.04
N LYS A 24 -0.10 -8.52 -14.68
CA LYS A 24 -0.36 -8.58 -16.13
C LYS A 24 -1.86 -8.65 -16.37
N GLU A 25 -2.26 -8.23 -17.57
CA GLU A 25 -3.67 -8.25 -18.00
C GLU A 25 -4.58 -7.52 -17.00
N LEU A 26 -4.13 -6.34 -16.55
CA LEU A 26 -4.86 -5.51 -15.60
C LEU A 26 -6.21 -5.13 -16.20
N ARG A 27 -7.28 -5.47 -15.47
CA ARG A 27 -8.65 -5.10 -15.79
C ARG A 27 -9.10 -4.05 -14.80
N ASP A 28 -9.77 -3.02 -15.33
CA ASP A 28 -10.41 -2.00 -14.52
C ASP A 28 -11.48 -2.65 -13.63
N ALA A 29 -11.41 -2.35 -12.34
CA ALA A 29 -12.29 -2.84 -11.28
C ALA A 29 -13.07 -1.70 -10.59
N GLY A 30 -12.94 -0.46 -11.05
CA GLY A 30 -13.78 0.67 -10.61
C GLY A 30 -13.03 1.90 -10.12
N ASP A 31 -13.81 2.89 -9.67
CA ASP A 31 -13.28 4.08 -8.99
C ASP A 31 -12.83 3.72 -7.56
N PRO A 32 -11.61 4.10 -7.13
CA PRO A 32 -11.10 3.76 -5.80
C PRO A 32 -11.99 4.18 -4.63
N VAL A 33 -12.65 5.34 -4.71
CA VAL A 33 -13.50 5.86 -3.63
C VAL A 33 -14.76 5.03 -3.53
N SER A 34 -15.44 4.80 -4.68
CA SER A 34 -16.66 3.97 -4.69
C SER A 34 -16.39 2.54 -4.21
N VAL A 35 -15.26 1.95 -4.60
CA VAL A 35 -14.88 0.59 -4.16
C VAL A 35 -14.53 0.58 -2.67
N ALA A 36 -13.82 1.59 -2.16
CA ALA A 36 -13.52 1.73 -0.74
C ALA A 36 -14.80 1.83 0.12
N GLN A 37 -15.75 2.68 -0.26
CA GLN A 37 -17.03 2.83 0.43
C GLN A 37 -17.83 1.53 0.45
N ALA A 38 -17.87 0.82 -0.69
CA ALA A 38 -18.55 -0.47 -0.77
C ALA A 38 -17.95 -1.51 0.19
N TYR A 39 -16.64 -1.50 0.42
CA TYR A 39 -16.01 -2.39 1.39
C TYR A 39 -16.23 -1.96 2.84
N GLU A 40 -16.26 -0.65 3.12
CA GLU A 40 -16.62 -0.13 4.44
C GLU A 40 -18.05 -0.53 4.83
N GLU A 41 -19.01 -0.39 3.92
CA GLU A 41 -20.40 -0.81 4.11
C GLU A 41 -20.53 -2.32 4.36
N GLN A 42 -19.59 -3.12 3.82
CA GLN A 42 -19.51 -4.57 4.06
C GLN A 42 -18.80 -4.93 5.38
N GLY A 43 -18.29 -3.94 6.13
CA GLY A 43 -17.64 -4.14 7.42
C GLY A 43 -16.16 -4.48 7.34
N ALA A 44 -15.44 -3.99 6.32
CA ALA A 44 -13.99 -4.07 6.30
C ALA A 44 -13.35 -3.36 7.50
N ASP A 45 -12.36 -3.99 8.14
CA ASP A 45 -11.72 -3.47 9.35
C ASP A 45 -10.63 -2.43 9.06
N GLU A 46 -10.12 -2.41 7.83
CA GLU A 46 -9.08 -1.52 7.30
C GLU A 46 -9.06 -1.68 5.77
N LEU A 47 -8.56 -0.67 5.06
CA LEU A 47 -8.33 -0.72 3.62
C LEU A 47 -6.84 -0.56 3.30
N VAL A 48 -6.35 -1.28 2.29
CA VAL A 48 -5.03 -1.07 1.72
C VAL A 48 -5.14 -0.61 0.27
N PHE A 49 -4.58 0.55 -0.05
CA PHE A 49 -4.24 0.92 -1.42
C PHE A 49 -2.79 0.59 -1.72
N LEU A 50 -2.55 -0.13 -2.82
CA LEU A 50 -1.22 -0.35 -3.37
C LEU A 50 -1.12 0.33 -4.73
N ASP A 51 -0.39 1.44 -4.79
CA ASP A 51 -0.07 2.12 -6.04
C ASP A 51 0.94 1.30 -6.84
N ILE A 52 0.50 0.80 -8.00
CA ILE A 52 1.33 0.01 -8.92
C ILE A 52 1.68 0.80 -10.19
N THR A 53 1.37 2.09 -10.21
CA THR A 53 1.63 2.97 -11.34
C THR A 53 3.13 2.99 -11.66
N ALA A 54 3.46 2.78 -12.94
CA ALA A 54 4.84 2.65 -13.38
C ALA A 54 5.65 3.97 -13.37
N SER A 55 4.96 5.12 -13.38
CA SER A 55 5.56 6.45 -13.45
C SER A 55 5.69 7.08 -12.07
N SER A 56 6.91 7.52 -11.72
CA SER A 56 7.17 8.25 -10.48
C SER A 56 6.55 9.65 -10.42
N ASP A 57 6.17 10.19 -11.57
CA ASP A 57 5.63 11.55 -11.74
C ASP A 57 4.12 11.61 -11.47
N GLU A 58 3.47 10.45 -11.36
CA GLU A 58 2.03 10.32 -11.11
C GLU A 58 1.67 10.21 -9.63
N ARG A 59 2.63 10.49 -8.73
CA ARG A 59 2.41 10.50 -7.27
C ARG A 59 1.29 11.43 -6.81
N ASN A 60 0.99 12.47 -7.58
CA ASN A 60 -0.15 13.35 -7.29
C ASN A 60 -1.50 12.65 -7.46
N ILE A 61 -1.60 11.65 -8.34
CA ILE A 61 -2.83 10.88 -8.55
C ILE A 61 -3.14 10.09 -7.29
N MET A 62 -2.16 9.38 -6.73
CA MET A 62 -2.39 8.62 -5.50
C MET A 62 -2.75 9.53 -4.32
N ARG A 63 -2.18 10.74 -4.24
CA ARG A 63 -2.56 11.73 -3.21
C ARG A 63 -4.02 12.15 -3.32
N ASP A 64 -4.52 12.44 -4.52
CA ASP A 64 -5.92 12.78 -4.76
C ASP A 64 -6.84 11.61 -4.38
N VAL A 65 -6.49 10.39 -4.77
CA VAL A 65 -7.23 9.18 -4.38
C VAL A 65 -7.32 9.05 -2.86
N VAL A 66 -6.20 9.20 -2.14
CA VAL A 66 -6.17 9.14 -0.68
C VAL A 66 -7.03 10.23 -0.06
N GLU A 67 -6.90 11.48 -0.51
CA GLU A 67 -7.66 12.62 0.04
C GLU A 67 -9.16 12.45 -0.16
N ARG A 68 -9.58 12.00 -1.35
CA ARG A 68 -10.99 11.73 -1.63
C ARG A 68 -11.53 10.56 -0.82
N THR A 69 -10.77 9.48 -0.66
CA THR A 69 -11.20 8.33 0.16
C THR A 69 -11.26 8.68 1.65
N ALA A 70 -10.26 9.37 2.19
CA ALA A 70 -10.25 9.78 3.60
C ALA A 70 -11.36 10.78 3.95
N SER A 71 -11.91 11.48 2.96
CA SER A 71 -13.06 12.38 3.15
C SER A 71 -14.39 11.65 3.30
N THR A 72 -14.47 10.37 2.93
CA THR A 72 -15.72 9.60 2.88
C THR A 72 -15.68 8.28 3.64
N CYS A 73 -14.51 7.70 3.88
CA CYS A 73 -14.31 6.46 4.63
C CYS A 73 -13.61 6.72 5.96
N PHE A 74 -14.05 6.03 7.02
CA PHE A 74 -13.55 6.15 8.38
C PHE A 74 -12.86 4.89 8.90
N MET A 75 -12.96 3.77 8.19
CA MET A 75 -12.07 2.63 8.43
C MET A 75 -10.60 3.05 8.20
N PRO A 76 -9.64 2.50 8.97
CA PRO A 76 -8.24 2.83 8.79
C PRO A 76 -7.78 2.64 7.34
N LEU A 77 -6.94 3.56 6.85
CA LEU A 77 -6.42 3.56 5.49
C LEU A 77 -4.90 3.39 5.47
N THR A 78 -4.44 2.28 4.89
CA THR A 78 -3.03 2.02 4.61
C THR A 78 -2.71 2.28 3.14
N VAL A 79 -1.62 3.00 2.86
CA VAL A 79 -1.19 3.33 1.49
C VAL A 79 0.24 2.86 1.27
N GLY A 80 0.48 2.16 0.17
CA GLY A 80 1.81 1.74 -0.28
C GLY A 80 2.02 1.95 -1.77
N GLY A 81 3.25 1.71 -2.23
CA GLY A 81 3.63 1.83 -3.64
C GLY A 81 4.52 3.05 -3.92
N GLY A 82 5.73 2.82 -4.41
CA GLY A 82 6.61 3.90 -4.90
C GLY A 82 7.20 4.87 -3.86
N LEU A 83 6.88 4.75 -2.57
CA LEU A 83 7.36 5.62 -1.50
C LEU A 83 8.81 5.28 -1.11
N ARG A 84 9.71 6.29 -1.11
CA ARG A 84 11.16 6.07 -0.97
C ARG A 84 11.82 6.95 0.09
N SER A 85 11.07 7.82 0.75
CA SER A 85 11.62 8.78 1.69
C SER A 85 10.65 9.10 2.83
N VAL A 86 11.20 9.60 3.94
CA VAL A 86 10.42 10.14 5.06
C VAL A 86 9.51 11.30 4.62
N VAL A 87 9.89 12.02 3.56
CA VAL A 87 9.05 13.08 2.97
C VAL A 87 7.83 12.48 2.29
N ASP A 88 7.99 11.41 1.51
CA ASP A 88 6.88 10.71 0.86
C ASP A 88 5.87 10.20 1.91
N VAL A 89 6.37 9.59 2.99
CA VAL A 89 5.57 9.14 4.16
C VAL A 89 4.76 10.30 4.70
N ARG A 90 5.41 11.46 4.97
CA ARG A 90 4.73 12.65 5.49
C ARG A 90 3.60 13.11 4.57
N GLN A 91 3.85 13.16 3.25
CA GLN A 91 2.87 13.67 2.31
C GLN A 91 1.62 12.80 2.26
N MET A 92 1.78 11.47 2.28
CA MET A 92 0.65 10.55 2.27
C MET A 92 -0.16 10.58 3.57
N LEU A 93 0.53 10.68 4.72
CA LEU A 93 -0.16 10.88 6.02
C LEU A 93 -0.96 12.19 6.04
N LEU A 94 -0.40 13.28 5.52
CA LEU A 94 -1.10 14.57 5.43
C LEU A 94 -2.26 14.55 4.43
N SER A 95 -2.22 13.67 3.43
CA SER A 95 -3.33 13.44 2.50
C SER A 95 -4.47 12.62 3.11
N GLY A 96 -4.30 12.03 4.30
CA GLY A 96 -5.35 11.31 5.01
C GLY A 96 -5.10 9.80 5.19
N ALA A 97 -3.94 9.27 4.81
CA ALA A 97 -3.59 7.91 5.15
C ALA A 97 -3.28 7.78 6.66
N ASP A 98 -3.72 6.70 7.28
CA ASP A 98 -3.38 6.37 8.67
C ASP A 98 -2.03 5.66 8.77
N LYS A 99 -1.68 4.86 7.76
CA LYS A 99 -0.45 4.06 7.74
C LYS A 99 0.17 3.99 6.36
N ILE A 100 1.48 3.80 6.34
CA ILE A 100 2.28 3.75 5.14
C ILE A 100 2.98 2.40 5.03
N SER A 101 2.76 1.73 3.90
CA SER A 101 3.40 0.46 3.57
C SER A 101 4.67 0.66 2.73
N LEU A 102 5.79 0.13 3.23
CA LEU A 102 7.10 0.17 2.58
C LEU A 102 7.57 -1.26 2.27
N ASN A 103 8.05 -1.47 1.05
CA ASN A 103 8.66 -2.74 0.61
C ASN A 103 10.08 -2.46 0.09
N THR A 104 10.19 -2.14 -1.20
CA THR A 104 11.49 -2.08 -1.89
C THR A 104 12.42 -1.05 -1.27
N ALA A 105 11.92 0.11 -0.85
CA ALA A 105 12.71 1.13 -0.17
C ALA A 105 13.20 0.67 1.22
N ALA A 106 12.39 -0.09 1.96
CA ALA A 106 12.79 -0.62 3.27
C ALA A 106 13.87 -1.71 3.17
N ILE A 107 13.92 -2.43 2.05
CA ILE A 107 14.96 -3.44 1.78
C ILE A 107 16.27 -2.78 1.33
N LEU A 108 16.18 -1.77 0.45
CA LEU A 108 17.36 -1.06 -0.05
C LEU A 108 17.98 -0.14 1.01
N ASP A 109 17.16 0.46 1.86
CA ASP A 109 17.59 1.30 2.98
C ASP A 109 16.73 1.02 4.22
N PRO A 110 17.11 0.03 5.06
CA PRO A 110 16.40 -0.29 6.29
C PRO A 110 16.31 0.88 7.28
N LYS A 111 17.19 1.87 7.17
CA LYS A 111 17.15 3.06 8.03
C LYS A 111 15.90 3.90 7.79
N LEU A 112 15.33 3.85 6.58
CA LEU A 112 14.07 4.53 6.26
C LEU A 112 12.94 4.14 7.22
N VAL A 113 12.85 2.86 7.59
CA VAL A 113 11.83 2.37 8.54
C VAL A 113 12.04 3.02 9.91
N GLN A 114 13.28 3.04 10.39
CA GLN A 114 13.63 3.64 11.67
C GLN A 114 13.37 5.16 11.68
N ASP A 115 13.80 5.86 10.65
CA ASP A 115 13.67 7.31 10.54
C ASP A 115 12.19 7.74 10.41
N ALA A 116 11.39 7.00 9.64
CA ALA A 116 9.95 7.24 9.53
C ALA A 116 9.22 6.95 10.85
N ALA A 117 9.52 5.82 11.49
CA ALA A 117 8.91 5.43 12.75
C ALA A 117 9.28 6.37 13.90
N ALA A 118 10.53 6.83 13.97
CA ALA A 118 10.97 7.81 14.96
C ALA A 118 10.24 9.16 14.81
N LYS A 119 9.82 9.51 13.59
CA LYS A 119 9.16 10.79 13.30
C LYS A 119 7.64 10.76 13.43
N PHE A 120 6.99 9.66 13.04
CA PHE A 120 5.52 9.55 12.96
C PHE A 120 4.92 8.50 13.90
N GLY A 121 5.76 7.65 14.50
CA GLY A 121 5.36 6.55 15.38
C GLY A 121 5.34 5.20 14.67
N ASN A 122 5.59 4.13 15.43
CA ASN A 122 5.67 2.77 14.89
C ASN A 122 4.33 2.28 14.32
N GLN A 123 3.20 2.76 14.86
CA GLN A 123 1.86 2.29 14.51
C GLN A 123 1.45 2.59 13.06
N CYS A 124 2.08 3.61 12.43
CA CYS A 124 1.77 4.03 11.07
C CYS A 124 2.78 3.53 10.03
N ILE A 125 3.76 2.71 10.41
CA ILE A 125 4.77 2.17 9.49
C ILE A 125 4.55 0.67 9.34
N VAL A 126 4.14 0.26 8.14
CA VAL A 126 3.93 -1.13 7.75
C VAL A 126 5.06 -1.54 6.81
N VAL A 127 5.69 -2.68 7.08
CA VAL A 127 6.65 -3.29 6.14
C VAL A 127 5.94 -4.41 5.40
N SER A 128 5.83 -4.29 4.08
CA SER A 128 5.30 -5.35 3.21
C SER A 128 6.46 -6.19 2.67
N ILE A 129 6.32 -7.50 2.79
CA ILE A 129 7.33 -8.48 2.39
C ILE A 129 6.69 -9.42 1.37
N ASP A 130 7.10 -9.29 0.11
CA ASP A 130 6.76 -10.28 -0.91
C ASP A 130 7.76 -11.42 -0.78
N ALA A 131 7.31 -12.62 -0.42
CA ALA A 131 8.19 -13.77 -0.21
C ALA A 131 7.83 -14.91 -1.17
N LYS A 132 8.85 -15.58 -1.71
CA LYS A 132 8.71 -16.81 -2.51
C LYS A 132 9.55 -17.91 -1.89
N ALA A 133 8.95 -19.09 -1.74
CA ALA A 133 9.65 -20.28 -1.27
C ALA A 133 10.79 -20.63 -2.23
N GLU A 134 11.94 -20.95 -1.67
CA GLU A 134 13.08 -21.44 -2.42
C GLU A 134 12.88 -22.91 -2.83
N PRO A 135 13.58 -23.39 -3.88
CA PRO A 135 13.49 -24.78 -4.31
C PRO A 135 13.88 -25.80 -3.22
N ASP A 136 14.61 -25.38 -2.19
CA ASP A 136 15.00 -26.22 -1.05
C ASP A 136 13.81 -26.59 -0.14
N GLY A 137 12.71 -25.83 -0.18
CA GLY A 137 11.53 -26.03 0.67
C GLY A 137 11.67 -25.54 2.11
N ASP A 138 12.87 -25.10 2.51
CA ASP A 138 13.22 -24.76 3.88
C ASP A 138 13.45 -23.24 4.07
N SER A 139 13.55 -22.48 2.98
CA SER A 139 13.80 -21.05 3.02
C SER A 139 12.86 -20.24 2.11
N TRP A 140 12.73 -18.95 2.43
CA TRP A 140 11.97 -17.98 1.65
C TRP A 140 12.89 -16.85 1.23
N ARG A 141 12.81 -16.46 -0.04
CA ARG A 141 13.49 -15.27 -0.55
C ARG A 141 12.50 -14.12 -0.66
N VAL A 142 12.95 -12.95 -0.21
CA VAL A 142 12.22 -11.69 -0.34
C VAL A 142 12.37 -11.17 -1.77
N TYR A 143 11.29 -10.63 -2.33
CA TYR A 143 11.28 -10.02 -3.65
C TYR A 143 10.85 -8.55 -3.55
N THR A 144 11.34 -7.76 -4.50
CA THR A 144 11.08 -6.33 -4.65
C THR A 144 10.48 -6.03 -6.02
N HIS A 145 10.08 -4.78 -6.23
CA HIS A 145 9.53 -4.29 -7.51
C HIS A 145 8.27 -5.07 -7.95
N GLY A 146 7.38 -5.39 -7.00
CA GLY A 146 6.17 -6.20 -7.27
C GLY A 146 6.51 -7.64 -7.63
N GLY A 147 7.38 -8.28 -6.84
CA GLY A 147 7.75 -9.68 -7.05
C GLY A 147 8.72 -9.97 -8.21
N ARG A 148 9.33 -8.95 -8.82
CA ARG A 148 10.14 -9.11 -10.06
C ARG A 148 11.64 -9.26 -9.81
N ARG A 149 12.16 -8.76 -8.69
CA ARG A 149 13.60 -8.79 -8.38
C ARG A 149 13.83 -9.48 -7.02
N PRO A 150 14.69 -10.50 -6.94
CA PRO A 150 15.08 -11.12 -5.69
C PRO A 150 15.97 -10.20 -4.84
#